data_AF-A0AAN8GE75-F1
#
_entry.id   AF-A0AAN8GE75-F1
#
_cell.length_a   1.000
_cell.length_b   1.000
_cell.length_c   1.000
_cell.angle_alpha   90.00
_cell.angle_beta   90.00
_cell.angle_gamma   90.00
#
_symmetry.space_group_name_H-M   'P 1'
#
loop_
_entity.id
_entity.type
_entity.pdbx_description
1 polymer ?
#
loop_
_entity_poly.entity_id
_entity_poly.type
_entity_poly.pdbx_seq_one_letter_code
_entity_poly.pdbx_strand_id
1 'polypeptide(L)'
;MVIHRTPNLSSYDKGSSLTLNCSVSCVPDCTIQWSKGTTVFTTSNGVLSLSSLEPDDAGTYTCSAGNSMGGPIHKTTDFTVKVTISGTGSGSTPVWSWMVTVLMVVGSLLSALRIY
;
A
#
# COMPACT_ATOMS: atom_id res chain seq x y z
N MET A 1 21.11 4.59 -9.39
CA MET A 1 19.69 4.89 -9.66
C MET A 1 18.95 4.62 -8.37
N VAL A 2 18.16 5.58 -7.90
CA VAL A 2 17.48 5.52 -6.61
C VAL A 2 16.07 6.07 -6.78
N ILE A 3 15.10 5.43 -6.11
CA ILE A 3 13.71 5.90 -6.06
C ILE A 3 13.50 6.61 -4.72
N HIS A 4 13.14 7.88 -4.78
CA HIS A 4 12.66 8.67 -3.66
C HIS A 4 11.14 8.64 -3.65
N ARG A 5 10.55 8.47 -2.46
CA ARG A 5 9.10 8.39 -2.26
C ARG A 5 8.66 9.44 -1.27
N THR A 6 7.58 10.14 -1.58
CA THR A 6 7.03 11.22 -0.76
C THR A 6 5.52 10.99 -0.59
N PRO A 7 5.04 10.75 0.65
CA PRO A 7 5.81 10.61 1.89
C PRO A 7 6.68 9.34 1.91
N ASN A 8 7.73 9.30 2.75
CA ASN A 8 8.63 8.14 2.83
C ASN A 8 8.04 7.03 3.71
N LEU A 9 6.98 6.39 3.21
CA LEU A 9 6.26 5.32 3.91
C LEU A 9 6.47 3.96 3.23
N SER A 10 6.30 2.89 4.02
CA SER A 10 6.30 1.50 3.54
C SER A 10 4.92 1.03 3.08
N SER A 11 3.86 1.73 3.46
CA SER A 11 2.46 1.49 3.08
C SER A 11 1.69 2.81 3.08
N TYR A 12 0.64 2.88 2.27
CA TYR A 12 -0.17 4.07 2.05
C TYR A 12 -1.64 3.73 2.21
N ASP A 13 -2.41 4.60 2.86
CA ASP A 13 -3.83 4.37 3.00
C ASP A 13 -4.58 4.62 1.69
N LYS A 14 -5.69 3.91 1.48
CA LYS A 14 -6.62 4.21 0.38
C LYS A 14 -7.00 5.69 0.40
N GLY A 15 -6.95 6.34 -0.76
CA GLY A 15 -7.25 7.75 -0.95
C GLY A 15 -6.08 8.69 -0.64
N SER A 16 -4.97 8.19 -0.08
CA SER A 16 -3.75 8.99 0.10
C SER A 16 -3.04 9.28 -1.23
N SER A 17 -2.02 10.14 -1.19
CA SER A 17 -1.23 10.49 -2.38
C SER A 17 0.23 10.09 -2.17
N LEU A 18 0.86 9.62 -3.24
CA LEU A 18 2.26 9.18 -3.28
C LEU A 18 2.94 9.73 -4.52
N THR A 19 4.09 10.37 -4.32
CA THR A 19 4.99 10.76 -5.42
C THR A 19 6.23 9.90 -5.40
N LEU A 20 6.55 9.29 -6.54
CA LEU A 20 7.77 8.53 -6.79
C LEU A 20 8.67 9.36 -7.71
N ASN A 21 9.87 9.68 -7.25
CA ASN A 21 10.88 10.39 -8.03
C ASN A 21 12.08 9.48 -8.25
N CYS A 22 12.42 9.23 -9.51
CA CYS A 22 13.51 8.36 -9.89
C CYS A 22 14.75 9.17 -10.28
N SER A 23 15.82 9.07 -9.50
CA SER A 23 17.07 9.79 -9.70
C SER A 23 18.16 8.87 -10.25
N VAL A 24 18.78 9.25 -11.37
CA VAL A 24 19.88 8.51 -12.00
C VAL A 24 20.93 9.47 -12.53
N SER A 25 22.21 9.11 -12.38
CA SER A 25 23.32 9.81 -13.03
C SER A 25 23.68 9.06 -14.31
N CYS A 26 23.55 9.73 -15.45
CA CYS A 26 23.88 9.23 -16.78
C CYS A 26 24.63 10.31 -17.56
N VAL A 27 25.58 9.90 -18.40
CA VAL A 27 26.26 10.79 -19.35
C VAL A 27 26.36 10.07 -20.69
N PRO A 28 25.77 10.61 -21.79
CA PRO A 28 24.88 11.77 -21.83
C PRO A 28 23.56 11.53 -21.06
N ASP A 29 22.78 12.58 -20.80
CA ASP A 29 21.54 12.49 -20.01
C ASP A 29 20.61 11.37 -20.49
N CYS A 30 20.12 10.56 -19.54
CA CYS A 30 19.18 9.47 -19.82
C CYS A 30 17.74 9.98 -19.85
N THR A 31 16.91 9.37 -20.69
CA THR A 31 15.45 9.46 -20.58
C THR A 31 14.97 8.49 -19.50
N ILE A 32 14.10 8.96 -18.60
CA ILE A 32 13.53 8.17 -17.51
C ILE A 32 12.07 7.85 -17.81
N GLN A 33 11.66 6.60 -17.60
CA GLN A 33 10.33 6.09 -17.86
C GLN A 33 9.86 5.19 -16.74
N TRP A 34 8.61 5.34 -16.33
CA TRP A 34 7.97 4.49 -15.33
C TRP A 34 7.02 3.49 -16.00
N SER A 35 6.95 2.28 -15.47
CA SER A 35 6.01 1.26 -15.89
C SER A 35 5.49 0.42 -14.73
N LYS A 36 4.27 -0.11 -14.85
CA LYS A 36 3.69 -1.12 -13.96
C LYS A 36 3.18 -2.26 -14.83
N GLY A 37 3.87 -3.40 -14.81
CA GLY A 37 3.61 -4.48 -15.77
C GLY A 37 3.78 -3.99 -17.21
N THR A 38 2.70 -4.03 -17.99
CA THR A 38 2.68 -3.56 -19.39
C THR A 38 2.29 -2.08 -19.54
N THR A 39 1.80 -1.44 -18.47
CA THR A 39 1.37 -0.05 -18.51
C THR A 39 2.56 0.88 -18.36
N VAL A 40 2.71 1.83 -19.28
CA VAL A 40 3.72 2.88 -19.25
C VAL A 40 3.09 4.18 -18.77
N PHE A 41 3.78 4.89 -17.89
CA PHE A 41 3.35 6.20 -17.39
C PHE A 41 4.11 7.33 -18.08
N THR A 42 3.38 8.36 -18.49
CA THR A 42 3.96 9.64 -18.89
C THR A 42 4.41 10.38 -17.64
N THR A 43 5.70 10.69 -17.56
CA THR A 43 6.28 11.39 -16.41
C THR A 43 7.14 12.56 -16.87
N SER A 44 7.26 13.58 -16.02
CA SER A 44 8.18 14.69 -16.25
C SER A 44 9.42 14.46 -15.41
N ASN A 45 10.59 14.36 -16.05
CA ASN A 45 11.88 14.15 -15.38
C ASN A 45 11.90 12.97 -14.38
N GLY A 46 11.19 11.87 -14.69
CA GLY A 46 11.15 10.69 -13.82
C GLY A 46 10.30 10.82 -12.55
N VAL A 47 9.42 11.82 -12.48
CA VAL A 47 8.45 12.00 -11.38
C VAL A 47 7.09 11.43 -11.75
N LEU A 48 6.66 10.41 -11.00
CA LEU A 48 5.34 9.79 -11.08
C LEU A 48 4.50 10.20 -9.86
N SER A 49 3.35 10.83 -10.08
CA SER A 49 2.42 11.21 -9.03
C SER A 49 1.18 10.33 -9.08
N LEU A 50 0.91 9.61 -7.99
CA LEU A 50 -0.27 8.79 -7.77
C LEU A 50 -1.15 9.51 -6.74
N SER A 51 -2.29 10.02 -7.17
CA SER A 51 -3.26 10.71 -6.32
C SER A 51 -4.49 9.85 -6.06
N SER A 52 -5.03 9.91 -4.85
CA SER A 52 -6.21 9.13 -4.46
C SER A 52 -6.02 7.62 -4.65
N LEU A 53 -4.97 7.08 -4.01
CA LEU A 53 -4.57 5.68 -4.17
C LEU A 53 -5.73 4.69 -3.96
N GLU A 54 -5.92 3.82 -4.94
CA GLU A 54 -6.86 2.71 -4.87
C GLU A 54 -6.15 1.38 -4.61
N PRO A 55 -6.85 0.34 -4.14
CA PRO A 55 -6.25 -0.99 -3.97
C PRO A 55 -5.62 -1.55 -5.25
N ASP A 56 -6.16 -1.19 -6.41
CA ASP A 56 -5.62 -1.60 -7.71
C ASP A 56 -4.29 -0.90 -8.02
N ASP A 57 -4.02 0.29 -7.47
CA ASP A 57 -2.74 0.99 -7.65
C ASP A 57 -1.57 0.26 -6.99
N ALA A 58 -1.84 -0.64 -6.03
CA ALA A 58 -0.82 -1.49 -5.43
C ALA A 58 -0.10 -2.35 -6.49
N GLY A 59 1.18 -2.62 -6.25
CA GLY A 59 2.01 -3.43 -7.15
C GLY A 59 3.40 -2.88 -7.35
N THR A 60 4.16 -3.53 -8.23
CA THR A 60 5.55 -3.17 -8.51
C THR A 60 5.63 -2.20 -9.68
N TYR A 61 6.18 -1.03 -9.41
CA TYR A 61 6.50 0.00 -10.37
C TYR A 61 7.99 -0.08 -10.69
N THR A 62 8.29 -0.09 -11.98
CA THR A 62 9.63 -0.18 -12.50
C THR A 62 10.00 1.18 -13.08
N CYS A 63 11.10 1.76 -12.60
CA CYS A 63 11.72 2.90 -13.23
C CYS A 63 12.85 2.40 -14.14
N SER A 64 12.81 2.79 -15.42
CA SER A 64 13.83 2.50 -16.41
C SER A 64 14.46 3.80 -16.89
N ALA A 65 15.78 3.83 -16.99
CA ALA A 65 16.54 4.94 -17.51
C ALA A 65 17.44 4.46 -18.66
N GLY A 66 17.40 5.15 -19.80
CA GLY A 66 18.32 4.85 -20.88
C GLY A 66 18.59 5.97 -21.86
N ASN A 67 19.68 5.79 -22.61
CA ASN A 67 20.17 6.70 -23.64
C ASN A 67 20.69 5.87 -24.83
N SER A 68 20.51 6.39 -26.05
CA SER A 68 20.86 5.73 -27.32
C SER A 68 22.28 6.01 -27.81
N MET A 69 23.03 6.91 -27.18
CA MET A 69 24.41 7.22 -27.59
C MET A 69 25.44 6.38 -26.81
N GLY A 70 26.11 5.45 -27.51
CA GLY A 70 27.26 4.67 -27.01
C GLY A 70 26.97 3.24 -26.56
N GLY A 71 25.71 2.78 -26.67
CA GLY A 71 25.24 1.46 -26.26
C GLY A 71 24.05 1.57 -25.30
N PRO A 72 23.27 0.50 -25.09
CA PRO A 72 22.12 0.53 -24.21
C PRO A 72 22.58 0.65 -22.76
N ILE A 73 22.79 1.89 -22.26
CA ILE A 73 22.75 2.13 -20.82
C ILE A 73 21.28 1.93 -20.43
N HIS A 74 20.93 0.74 -19.97
CA HIS A 74 19.60 0.43 -19.45
C HIS A 74 19.75 0.16 -17.97
N LYS A 75 19.42 1.16 -17.15
CA LYS A 75 19.34 0.99 -15.70
C LYS A 75 17.88 0.87 -15.32
N THR A 76 17.57 -0.15 -14.53
CA THR A 76 16.21 -0.42 -14.08
C THR A 76 16.21 -0.64 -12.59
N THR A 77 15.20 -0.10 -11.90
CA THR A 77 15.00 -0.34 -10.46
C THR A 77 13.51 -0.37 -10.16
N ASP A 78 13.16 -1.22 -9.21
CA ASP A 78 11.77 -1.51 -8.88
C ASP A 78 11.38 -0.94 -7.52
N PHE A 79 10.09 -0.60 -7.38
CA PHE A 79 9.48 -0.18 -6.13
C PHE A 79 8.07 -0.74 -5.99
N THR A 80 7.79 -1.43 -4.89
CA THR A 80 6.47 -1.99 -4.60
C THR A 80 5.64 -1.01 -3.77
N VAL A 81 4.54 -0.53 -4.35
CA VAL A 81 3.51 0.25 -3.67
C VAL A 81 2.57 -0.69 -2.93
N LYS A 82 2.38 -0.45 -1.63
CA LYS A 82 1.42 -1.17 -0.78
C LYS A 82 0.31 -0.21 -0.37
N VAL A 83 -0.94 -0.61 -0.59
CA VAL A 83 -2.12 0.17 -0.24
C VAL A 83 -2.90 -0.54 0.88
N THR A 84 -3.15 0.15 1.98
CA THR A 84 -3.91 -0.32 3.14
C THR A 84 -5.31 0.30 3.15
N ILE A 85 -6.33 -0.52 3.37
CA ILE A 85 -7.69 -0.03 3.57
C ILE A 85 -7.87 0.19 5.07
N SER A 86 -7.52 1.39 5.54
CA SER A 86 -7.80 1.81 6.92
C SER A 86 -9.28 2.18 7.06
N GLY A 87 -10.14 1.18 6.93
CA GLY A 87 -11.58 1.27 7.14
C GLY A 87 -11.97 0.48 8.38
N THR A 88 -12.33 1.18 9.46
CA THR A 88 -13.21 0.72 10.57
C THR A 88 -12.94 -0.66 11.17
N GLY A 89 -12.43 -0.65 12.41
CA GLY A 89 -12.10 -1.85 13.18
C GLY A 89 -13.21 -2.91 13.19
N SER A 90 -12.79 -4.15 12.96
CA SER A 90 -13.49 -5.30 13.52
C SER A 90 -13.36 -5.23 15.03
N GLY A 91 -14.18 -4.39 15.67
CA GLY A 91 -14.69 -4.65 17.00
C GLY A 91 -15.55 -5.90 16.95
N SER A 92 -14.95 -7.03 16.61
CA SER A 92 -15.46 -8.33 16.94
C SER A 92 -15.41 -8.37 18.46
N THR A 93 -16.48 -7.87 19.10
CA THR A 93 -16.71 -8.17 20.51
C THR A 93 -16.62 -9.67 20.59
N PRO A 94 -15.62 -10.21 21.29
CA PRO A 94 -15.42 -11.64 21.32
C PRO A 94 -16.70 -12.27 21.83
N VAL A 95 -17.05 -13.36 21.15
CA VAL A 95 -18.25 -14.17 21.37
C VAL A 95 -18.34 -14.61 22.85
N TRP A 96 -17.22 -14.62 23.59
CA TRP A 96 -17.25 -14.85 25.04
C TRP A 96 -18.01 -13.78 25.85
N SER A 97 -18.17 -12.54 25.33
CA SER A 97 -18.82 -11.46 26.08
C SER A 97 -20.33 -11.63 26.19
N TRP A 98 -20.99 -12.20 25.18
CA TRP A 98 -22.40 -12.58 25.28
C TRP A 98 -22.56 -13.90 26.04
N MET A 99 -21.58 -14.80 25.97
CA MET A 99 -21.63 -16.04 26.74
C MET A 99 -21.58 -15.79 28.26
N VAL A 100 -20.82 -14.79 28.72
CA VAL A 100 -20.73 -14.44 30.16
C VAL A 100 -22.05 -13.86 30.70
N THR A 101 -22.78 -13.03 29.93
CA THR A 101 -24.07 -12.50 30.37
C THR A 101 -25.17 -13.57 30.39
N VAL A 102 -25.20 -14.49 29.42
CA VAL A 102 -26.18 -15.59 29.38
C VAL A 102 -25.98 -16.55 30.56
N LEU A 103 -24.74 -16.87 30.93
CA LEU A 103 -24.44 -17.73 32.10
C LEU A 103 -24.91 -17.12 33.43
N MET A 104 -24.83 -15.80 33.59
CA MET A 104 -25.30 -15.11 34.80
C MET A 104 -26.82 -15.26 34.98
N VAL A 105 -27.61 -15.14 33.90
CA VAL A 105 -29.09 -15.17 33.97
C VAL A 105 -29.63 -16.58 34.23
N VAL A 106 -29.03 -17.61 33.61
CA VAL A 106 -29.48 -19.00 33.79
C VAL A 106 -29.08 -19.53 35.18
N GLY A 107 -27.92 -19.13 35.70
CA GLY A 107 -27.45 -19.51 37.04
C GLY A 107 -28.36 -19.00 38.17
N SER A 108 -28.91 -17.78 38.04
CA SER A 108 -29.85 -17.20 39.01
C SER A 108 -31.22 -17.87 39.00
N LEU A 109 -31.70 -18.30 37.82
CA LEU A 109 -32.99 -19.00 37.69
C LEU A 109 -32.92 -20.42 38.27
N LEU A 110 -31.78 -21.10 38.13
CA LEU A 110 -31.56 -22.44 38.71
C LEU A 110 -31.42 -22.42 40.24
N SER A 111 -30.93 -21.31 40.82
CA SER A 111 -30.83 -21.15 42.28
C SER A 111 -32.17 -20.78 42.91
N ALA A 112 -33.10 -20.15 42.17
CA ALA A 112 -34.47 -19.92 42.62
C ALA A 112 -35.33 -21.21 42.66
N LEU A 113 -35.01 -22.23 41.85
CA LEU A 113 -35.73 -23.50 41.81
C LEU A 113 -35.33 -24.47 42.95
N ARG A 114 -34.28 -24.15 43.73
CA ARG A 114 -33.82 -24.93 44.89
C ARG A 114 -34.49 -24.53 46.22
N ILE A 115 -35.43 -23.57 46.19
CA ILE A 115 -36.16 -23.08 47.38
C ILE A 115 -37.68 -23.27 47.23
N TYR A 116 -38.13 -24.31 46.51
CA TYR A 116 -39.52 -24.77 46.57
C TYR A 116 -39.59 -26.28 46.72
#